data_AF-A0A6V7JSQ3-F1
#
_entry.id   AF-A0A6V7JSQ3-F1
#
_cell.length_a   1.000
_cell.length_b   1.000
_cell.length_c   1.000
_cell.angle_alpha   90.00
_cell.angle_beta   90.00
_cell.angle_gamma   90.00
#
_symmetry.space_group_name_H-M   'P 1'
#
loop_
_entity.id
_entity.type
_entity.pdbx_description
1 polymer ?
#
loop_
_entity_poly.entity_id
_entity_poly.type
_entity_poly.pdbx_seq_one_letter_code
_entity_poly.pdbx_strand_id
1 'polypeptide(L)'
;VKILAIDDGIPPKTATATLTVIVQDINDNPPTFLRDYRPVLPEYATPRKVVEILATDDDDRSKSNGPPFTFRMDPNADDIIRASFKVESDNKGANGDGMAIVSSLRSFDREQQKEYLIPIIIKDSGTPLMAGTSTLTVVIGDINDNKMQPGSKEIFVYNYA
;
A
#
# COMPACT_ATOMS: atom_id res chain seq x y z
N VAL A 1 -31.82 13.65 -17.65
CA VAL A 1 -31.96 14.88 -18.50
C VAL A 1 -33.34 14.85 -19.15
N LYS A 2 -34.08 15.96 -19.21
CA LYS A 2 -35.41 16.02 -19.87
C LYS A 2 -35.27 16.70 -21.23
N ILE A 3 -35.69 16.02 -22.29
CA ILE A 3 -35.68 16.56 -23.65
C ILE A 3 -37.10 16.92 -24.08
N LEU A 4 -37.24 17.99 -24.87
CA LEU A 4 -38.49 18.51 -25.41
C LEU A 4 -38.41 18.46 -26.93
N ALA A 5 -39.40 17.86 -27.57
CA ALA A 5 -39.65 17.93 -29.00
C ALA A 5 -40.84 18.86 -29.25
N ILE A 6 -40.73 19.74 -30.24
CA ILE A 6 -41.78 20.65 -30.70
C ILE A 6 -41.89 20.44 -32.21
N ASP A 7 -43.09 20.25 -32.75
CA ASP A 7 -43.32 20.20 -34.19
C ASP A 7 -43.59 21.58 -34.79
N ASP A 8 -43.45 21.70 -36.13
CA ASP A 8 -43.71 22.95 -36.87
C ASP A 8 -45.20 23.13 -37.23
N GLY A 9 -46.10 22.42 -36.56
CA GLY A 9 -47.54 22.50 -36.80
C GLY A 9 -48.16 23.83 -36.33
N ILE A 10 -49.37 24.12 -36.82
CA ILE A 10 -50.17 25.25 -36.33
C ILE A 10 -51.54 24.70 -35.88
N PRO A 11 -51.81 24.58 -34.57
CA PRO A 11 -50.92 24.88 -33.45
C PRO A 11 -49.82 23.80 -33.26
N PRO A 12 -48.64 24.18 -32.71
CA PRO A 12 -47.54 23.24 -32.51
C PRO A 12 -47.87 22.23 -31.40
N LYS A 13 -47.47 20.98 -31.59
CA LYS A 13 -47.53 19.94 -30.57
C LYS A 13 -46.17 19.73 -29.95
N THR A 14 -46.18 19.40 -28.67
CA THR A 14 -44.95 19.13 -27.91
C THR A 14 -44.99 17.77 -27.26
N ALA A 15 -43.84 17.10 -27.23
CA ALA A 15 -43.64 15.87 -26.47
C ALA A 15 -42.37 15.98 -25.62
N THR A 16 -42.38 15.41 -24.42
CA THR A 16 -41.18 15.34 -23.58
C THR A 16 -40.75 13.91 -23.37
N ALA A 17 -39.45 13.66 -23.38
CA ALA A 17 -38.87 12.38 -23.02
C ALA A 17 -37.77 12.56 -21.96
N THR A 18 -37.51 11.50 -21.21
CA THR A 18 -36.41 11.46 -20.24
C THR A 18 -35.24 10.72 -20.87
N LEU A 19 -34.10 11.40 -20.97
CA LEU A 19 -32.80 10.81 -21.32
C LEU A 19 -32.08 10.39 -20.04
N THR A 20 -31.83 9.08 -19.95
CA THR A 20 -30.96 8.48 -18.94
C THR A 20 -29.59 8.23 -19.56
N VAL A 21 -28.56 8.86 -19.00
CA VAL A 21 -27.16 8.62 -19.38
C VAL A 21 -26.54 7.73 -18.31
N ILE A 22 -25.98 6.59 -18.71
CA ILE A 22 -25.25 5.68 -17.84
C ILE A 22 -23.78 5.84 -18.18
N VAL A 23 -22.98 6.33 -17.23
CA VAL A 23 -21.52 6.36 -17.35
C VAL A 23 -21.00 4.99 -16.93
N GLN A 24 -20.20 4.36 -17.79
CA GLN A 24 -19.52 3.11 -17.46
C GLN A 24 -18.19 3.43 -16.82
N ASP A 25 -17.93 2.79 -15.68
CA ASP A 25 -16.63 2.83 -15.02
C ASP A 25 -15.59 2.06 -15.87
N ILE A 26 -14.37 2.58 -15.93
CA ILE A 26 -13.22 1.94 -16.56
C ILE A 26 -12.14 1.75 -15.49
N ASN A 27 -11.29 0.74 -15.65
CA ASN A 27 -10.18 0.49 -14.72
C ASN A 27 -9.06 1.51 -14.97
N ASP A 28 -9.09 2.64 -14.26
CA ASP A 28 -8.12 3.74 -14.42
C ASP A 28 -7.43 4.16 -13.12
N ASN A 29 -7.72 3.51 -11.99
CA ASN A 29 -7.09 3.78 -10.71
C ASN A 29 -6.13 2.66 -10.29
N PRO A 30 -4.80 2.89 -10.28
CA PRO A 30 -3.85 1.86 -9.88
C PRO A 30 -3.99 1.53 -8.38
N PRO A 31 -3.83 0.25 -7.99
CA PRO A 31 -3.98 -0.16 -6.60
C PRO A 31 -2.83 0.32 -5.71
N THR A 32 -3.17 0.60 -4.46
CA THR A 32 -2.26 1.07 -3.40
C THR A 32 -2.49 0.29 -2.10
N PHE A 33 -1.65 0.50 -1.08
CA PHE A 33 -1.92 -0.07 0.24
C PHE A 33 -3.22 0.49 0.83
N LEU A 34 -4.02 -0.38 1.48
CA LEU A 34 -5.25 0.01 2.16
C LEU A 34 -5.03 1.09 3.25
N ARG A 35 -3.82 1.11 3.82
CA ARG A 35 -3.38 2.09 4.82
C ARG A 35 -1.86 2.18 4.82
N ASP A 36 -1.32 3.15 5.54
CA ASP A 36 0.11 3.17 5.81
C ASP A 36 0.50 2.01 6.75
N TYR A 37 1.43 1.17 6.29
CA TYR A 37 1.95 0.04 7.06
C TYR A 37 3.37 0.36 7.53
N ARG A 38 3.55 0.38 8.85
CA ARG A 38 4.86 0.61 9.49
C ARG A 38 5.13 -0.41 10.60
N PRO A 39 5.32 -1.70 10.27
CA PRO A 39 5.60 -2.72 11.27
C PRO A 39 6.96 -2.48 11.93
N VAL A 40 7.03 -2.79 13.22
CA VAL A 40 8.27 -2.84 13.98
C VAL A 40 8.73 -4.29 14.08
N LEU A 41 9.89 -4.60 13.52
CA LEU A 41 10.54 -5.90 13.63
C LEU A 41 11.60 -5.83 14.73
N PRO A 42 11.48 -6.59 15.83
CA PRO A 42 12.52 -6.62 16.85
C PRO A 42 13.87 -7.06 16.26
N GLU A 43 14.94 -6.38 16.64
CA GLU A 43 16.29 -6.84 16.29
C GLU A 43 16.59 -8.23 16.88
N TYR A 44 17.56 -8.92 16.29
CA TYR A 44 17.94 -10.31 16.57
C TYR A 44 16.80 -11.34 16.50
N ALA A 45 15.61 -10.94 16.06
CA ALA A 45 14.51 -11.87 15.83
C ALA A 45 14.94 -12.90 14.77
N THR A 46 14.57 -14.15 15.01
CA THR A 46 14.71 -15.20 14.00
C THR A 46 13.79 -14.91 12.81
N PRO A 47 14.14 -15.38 11.60
CA PRO A 47 13.33 -15.18 10.40
C PRO A 47 11.85 -15.54 10.63
N ARG A 48 10.96 -14.58 10.35
CA ARG A 48 9.53 -14.67 10.68
C ARG A 48 8.67 -13.80 9.78
N LYS A 49 7.36 -14.07 9.80
CA LYS A 49 6.34 -13.15 9.27
C LYS A 49 6.41 -11.80 10.01
N VAL A 50 6.48 -10.73 9.22
CA VAL A 50 6.57 -9.33 9.68
C VAL A 50 5.19 -8.69 9.67
N VAL A 51 4.51 -8.70 8.52
CA VAL A 51 3.22 -8.02 8.33
C VAL A 51 2.40 -8.65 7.21
N GLU A 52 1.09 -8.49 7.30
CA GLU A 52 0.12 -8.76 6.25
C GLU A 52 -0.40 -7.43 5.68
N ILE A 53 -0.34 -7.29 4.36
CA ILE A 53 -0.66 -6.04 3.66
C ILE A 53 -1.89 -6.27 2.77
N LEU A 54 -2.85 -5.36 2.90
CA LEU A 54 -4.04 -5.29 2.06
C LEU A 54 -3.89 -4.15 1.05
N ALA A 55 -4.56 -4.26 -0.09
CA ALA A 55 -4.61 -3.23 -1.11
C ALA A 55 -6.03 -2.70 -1.32
N THR A 56 -6.10 -1.51 -1.92
CA THR A 56 -7.33 -0.87 -2.39
C THR A 56 -7.03 -0.02 -3.62
N ASP A 57 -8.05 0.21 -4.42
CA ASP A 57 -8.14 1.24 -5.47
C ASP A 57 -9.48 1.97 -5.31
N ASP A 58 -9.68 2.99 -6.15
CA ASP A 58 -10.90 3.80 -6.20
C ASP A 58 -11.87 3.34 -7.32
N ASP A 59 -11.53 2.26 -8.04
CA ASP A 59 -12.34 1.70 -9.13
C ASP A 59 -13.62 0.99 -8.62
N ASP A 60 -14.67 0.93 -9.44
CA ASP A 60 -15.94 0.28 -9.08
C ASP A 60 -15.79 -1.25 -9.07
N ARG A 61 -15.63 -1.82 -7.87
CA ARG A 61 -15.61 -3.28 -7.64
C ARG A 61 -16.78 -4.04 -8.27
N SER A 62 -17.96 -3.43 -8.42
CA SER A 62 -19.12 -4.09 -9.03
C SER A 62 -18.96 -4.33 -10.53
N LYS A 63 -17.96 -3.71 -11.16
CA LYS A 63 -17.60 -3.85 -12.57
C LYS A 63 -16.43 -4.79 -12.83
N SER A 64 -15.97 -5.50 -11.80
CA SER A 64 -14.76 -6.34 -11.85
C SER A 64 -13.48 -5.55 -12.18
N ASN A 65 -13.48 -4.25 -11.84
CA ASN A 65 -12.28 -3.43 -11.78
C ASN A 65 -11.70 -3.55 -10.35
N GLY A 66 -10.38 -3.56 -10.25
CA GLY A 66 -9.69 -3.77 -8.97
C GLY A 66 -9.45 -5.24 -8.57
N PRO A 67 -9.87 -5.69 -7.36
CA PRO A 67 -9.50 -7.01 -6.83
C PRO A 67 -9.99 -8.18 -7.70
N PRO A 68 -9.30 -9.34 -7.69
CA PRO A 68 -8.20 -9.69 -6.79
C PRO A 68 -6.87 -9.00 -7.11
N PHE A 69 -6.18 -8.59 -6.05
CA PHE A 69 -4.86 -8.01 -6.11
C PHE A 69 -3.77 -9.07 -6.05
N THR A 70 -2.71 -8.85 -6.81
CA THR A 70 -1.49 -9.65 -6.74
C THR A 70 -0.30 -8.80 -6.31
N PHE A 71 0.55 -9.39 -5.47
CA PHE A 71 1.66 -8.70 -4.84
C PHE A 71 2.99 -9.33 -5.21
N ARG A 72 4.01 -8.49 -5.40
CA ARG A 72 5.41 -8.94 -5.53
C ARG A 72 6.37 -7.84 -5.11
N MET A 73 7.55 -8.22 -4.65
CA MET A 73 8.65 -7.28 -4.51
C MET A 73 9.01 -6.69 -5.89
N ASP A 74 9.34 -5.40 -5.94
CA ASP A 74 9.89 -4.78 -7.14
C ASP A 74 11.21 -5.49 -7.53
N PRO A 75 11.35 -5.98 -8.77
CA PRO A 75 12.59 -6.60 -9.25
C PRO A 75 13.82 -5.67 -9.14
N ASN A 76 13.59 -4.35 -9.16
CA ASN A 76 14.63 -3.34 -9.03
C ASN A 76 14.93 -2.97 -7.57
N ALA A 77 14.32 -3.65 -6.59
CA ALA A 77 14.68 -3.46 -5.19
C ALA A 77 16.16 -3.75 -4.95
N ASP A 78 16.78 -2.97 -4.06
CA ASP A 78 18.18 -3.12 -3.69
C ASP A 78 18.51 -4.55 -3.25
N ASP A 79 19.74 -4.98 -3.50
CA ASP A 79 20.25 -6.31 -3.12
C ASP A 79 20.01 -6.63 -1.64
N ILE A 80 20.19 -5.64 -0.77
CA ILE A 80 19.98 -5.82 0.66
C ILE A 80 18.51 -6.11 0.99
N ILE A 81 17.56 -5.50 0.27
CA ILE A 81 16.13 -5.75 0.47
C ILE A 81 15.78 -7.15 0.00
N ARG A 82 16.24 -7.55 -1.19
CA ARG A 82 16.02 -8.88 -1.77
C ARG A 82 16.63 -10.00 -0.92
N ALA A 83 17.76 -9.73 -0.27
CA ALA A 83 18.41 -10.67 0.63
C ALA A 83 17.77 -10.70 2.04
N SER A 84 17.08 -9.63 2.45
CA SER A 84 16.59 -9.48 3.82
C SER A 84 15.11 -9.81 3.99
N PHE A 85 14.30 -9.63 2.95
CA PHE A 85 12.86 -9.79 3.01
C PHE A 85 12.31 -10.61 1.86
N LYS A 86 11.17 -11.25 2.10
CA LYS A 86 10.38 -11.97 1.11
C LYS A 86 8.97 -11.40 1.09
N VAL A 87 8.43 -11.18 -0.09
CA VAL A 87 7.05 -10.76 -0.32
C VAL A 87 6.35 -11.87 -1.08
N GLU A 88 5.30 -12.44 -0.48
CA GLU A 88 4.49 -13.49 -1.09
C GLU A 88 3.04 -13.01 -1.27
N SER A 89 2.43 -13.36 -2.40
CA SER A 89 1.01 -13.10 -2.66
C SER A 89 0.17 -14.26 -2.14
N ASP A 90 -0.75 -13.99 -1.24
CA ASP A 90 -1.82 -14.90 -0.85
C ASP A 90 -3.12 -14.47 -1.53
N ASN A 91 -3.46 -15.13 -2.64
CA ASN A 91 -4.65 -14.83 -3.43
C ASN A 91 -5.97 -15.22 -2.73
N LYS A 92 -5.92 -15.96 -1.61
CA LYS A 92 -7.10 -16.31 -0.81
C LYS A 92 -7.26 -15.41 0.41
N GLY A 93 -6.22 -14.63 0.73
CA GLY A 93 -6.27 -13.62 1.78
C GLY A 93 -7.34 -12.56 1.50
N ALA A 94 -7.76 -11.86 2.54
CA ALA A 94 -8.74 -10.77 2.46
C ALA A 94 -10.06 -11.17 1.76
N ASN A 95 -10.59 -12.36 2.06
CA ASN A 95 -11.81 -12.91 1.44
C ASN A 95 -11.71 -13.12 -0.08
N GLY A 96 -10.50 -13.34 -0.60
CA GLY A 96 -10.24 -13.53 -2.03
C GLY A 96 -9.81 -12.25 -2.75
N ASP A 97 -9.80 -11.10 -2.10
CA ASP A 97 -9.28 -9.85 -2.66
C ASP A 97 -7.75 -9.87 -2.83
N GLY A 98 -7.06 -10.84 -2.21
CA GLY A 98 -5.61 -10.94 -2.23
C GLY A 98 -4.93 -10.16 -1.11
N MET A 99 -3.83 -10.70 -0.58
CA MET A 99 -3.06 -10.12 0.51
C MET A 99 -1.56 -10.39 0.31
N ALA A 100 -0.70 -9.44 0.66
CA ALA A 100 0.74 -9.67 0.71
C ALA A 100 1.14 -10.20 2.09
N ILE A 101 1.98 -11.23 2.13
CA ILE A 101 2.67 -11.68 3.34
C ILE A 101 4.14 -11.27 3.21
N VAL A 102 4.58 -10.38 4.09
CA VAL A 102 5.99 -9.96 4.16
C VAL A 102 6.67 -10.68 5.30
N SER A 103 7.79 -11.35 5.00
CA SER A 103 8.60 -12.09 5.97
C SER A 103 10.06 -11.63 5.94
N SER A 104 10.71 -11.70 7.10
CA SER A 104 12.15 -11.55 7.23
C SER A 104 12.85 -12.86 6.88
N LEU A 105 14.03 -12.76 6.25
CA LEU A 105 14.87 -13.90 5.86
C LEU A 105 16.11 -14.07 6.73
N ARG A 106 16.43 -13.07 7.54
CA ARG A 106 17.59 -13.01 8.44
C ARG A 106 17.23 -12.22 9.70
N SER A 107 18.12 -12.27 10.68
CA SER A 107 18.10 -11.33 11.79
C SER A 107 18.61 -9.95 11.36
N PHE A 108 18.23 -8.95 12.14
CA PHE A 108 18.61 -7.55 11.94
C PHE A 108 19.29 -7.05 13.20
N ASP A 109 20.14 -6.05 13.02
CA ASP A 109 20.84 -5.31 14.07
C ASP A 109 20.49 -3.84 13.84
N ARG A 110 19.89 -3.21 14.84
CA ARG A 110 19.41 -1.84 14.73
C ARG A 110 20.55 -0.84 14.53
N GLU A 111 21.72 -1.10 15.11
CA GLU A 111 22.90 -0.24 14.98
C GLU A 111 23.46 -0.25 13.56
N GLN A 112 23.25 -1.34 12.80
CA GLN A 112 23.59 -1.40 11.39
C GLN A 112 22.62 -0.58 10.53
N GLN A 113 21.31 -0.80 10.71
CA GLN A 113 20.27 -0.10 9.94
C GLN A 113 18.93 -0.14 10.66
N LYS A 114 18.35 1.06 10.89
CA LYS A 114 17.13 1.23 11.69
C LYS A 114 15.84 1.05 10.91
N GLU A 115 15.90 1.14 9.58
CA GLU A 115 14.72 1.16 8.73
C GLU A 115 15.03 0.56 7.35
N TYR A 116 14.10 -0.22 6.82
CA TYR A 116 14.17 -0.81 5.48
C TYR A 116 12.95 -0.40 4.66
N LEU A 117 13.21 0.09 3.45
CA LEU A 117 12.18 0.51 2.51
C LEU A 117 12.00 -0.58 1.45
N ILE A 118 10.87 -1.28 1.50
CA ILE A 118 10.58 -2.43 0.64
C ILE A 118 9.57 -2.00 -0.43
N PRO A 119 9.99 -1.80 -1.69
CA PRO A 119 9.06 -1.49 -2.78
C PRO A 119 8.28 -2.75 -3.17
N ILE A 120 6.95 -2.64 -3.12
CA ILE A 120 6.00 -3.71 -3.44
C ILE A 120 5.13 -3.26 -4.60
N ILE A 121 5.14 -4.04 -5.67
CA ILE A 121 4.27 -3.85 -6.82
C ILE A 121 2.97 -4.60 -6.56
N ILE A 122 1.87 -3.87 -6.73
CA ILE A 122 0.50 -4.35 -6.60
C ILE A 122 -0.13 -4.27 -7.99
N LYS A 123 -0.81 -5.34 -8.40
CA LYS A 123 -1.59 -5.36 -9.64
C LYS A 123 -3.03 -5.70 -9.35
N ASP A 124 -3.93 -5.05 -10.05
CA ASP A 124 -5.34 -5.41 -10.06
C ASP A 124 -5.62 -6.56 -11.05
N SER A 125 -6.89 -6.84 -11.23
CA SER A 125 -7.45 -7.80 -12.17
C SER A 125 -8.29 -7.16 -13.28
N GLY A 126 -8.31 -5.83 -13.35
CA GLY A 126 -9.15 -5.08 -14.27
C GLY A 126 -8.69 -5.14 -15.72
N THR A 127 -9.44 -4.51 -16.62
CA THR A 127 -9.11 -4.44 -18.06
C THR A 127 -9.21 -2.99 -18.56
N PRO A 128 -8.09 -2.33 -18.92
CA PRO A 128 -6.72 -2.82 -18.89
C PRO A 128 -6.22 -3.03 -17.45
N LEU A 129 -5.28 -3.96 -17.27
CA LEU A 129 -4.66 -4.20 -15.96
C LEU A 129 -3.87 -2.96 -15.53
N MET A 130 -4.08 -2.48 -14.30
CA MET A 130 -3.24 -1.45 -13.70
C MET A 130 -2.29 -2.03 -12.66
N ALA A 131 -1.18 -1.31 -12.45
CA ALA A 131 -0.18 -1.66 -11.46
C ALA A 131 0.29 -0.41 -10.72
N GLY A 132 0.32 -0.48 -9.40
CA GLY A 132 0.89 0.54 -8.52
C GLY A 132 2.14 0.00 -7.82
N THR A 133 3.03 0.90 -7.41
CA THR A 133 4.16 0.56 -6.52
C THR A 133 4.01 1.31 -5.22
N SER A 134 3.92 0.57 -4.12
CA SER A 134 3.84 1.13 -2.75
C SER A 134 5.06 0.66 -1.95
N THR A 135 5.61 1.53 -1.10
CA THR A 135 6.82 1.21 -0.32
C THR A 135 6.45 0.90 1.12
N LEU A 136 6.68 -0.33 1.56
CA LEU A 136 6.54 -0.73 2.95
C LEU A 136 7.76 -0.24 3.74
N THR A 137 7.51 0.43 4.86
CA THR A 137 8.57 0.88 5.78
C THR A 137 8.65 -0.06 6.97
N VAL A 138 9.71 -0.88 7.05
CA VAL A 138 9.95 -1.77 8.19
C VAL A 138 10.94 -1.10 9.15
N VAL A 139 10.51 -0.84 10.38
CA VAL A 139 11.35 -0.25 11.42
C VAL A 139 11.98 -1.38 12.24
N ILE A 140 13.28 -1.33 12.47
CA ILE A 140 13.96 -2.25 13.38
C ILE A 140 13.81 -1.71 14.81
N GLY A 141 13.11 -2.49 15.64
CA GLY A 141 12.88 -2.18 17.04
C GLY A 141 14.15 -2.38 17.85
N ASP A 142 14.38 -1.46 18.78
CA ASP A 142 15.44 -1.54 19.80
C ASP A 142 15.01 -2.56 20.86
N ILE A 143 15.80 -3.62 21.02
CA ILE A 143 15.81 -4.42 22.23
C ILE A 143 16.92 -3.83 23.08
N ASN A 144 16.63 -3.47 24.33
CA ASN A 144 17.63 -2.93 25.26
C ASN A 144 18.72 -3.97 25.62
N ASP A 145 19.60 -4.24 24.67
CA ASP A 145 20.72 -5.17 24.68
C ASP A 145 22.06 -4.44 24.92
N ASN A 146 22.04 -3.11 24.77
CA ASN A 146 23.13 -2.22 25.11
C ASN A 146 23.29 -2.16 26.62
N LYS A 147 24.23 -2.98 27.11
CA LYS A 147 24.71 -2.94 28.49
C LYS A 147 25.16 -1.50 28.81
N MET A 148 24.54 -0.88 29.82
CA MET A 148 24.91 0.48 30.25
C MET A 148 26.43 0.54 30.49
N GLN A 149 27.13 1.43 29.80
CA GLN A 149 28.52 1.73 30.09
C GLN A 149 28.58 2.96 31.03
N PRO A 150 29.41 2.95 32.09
CA PRO A 150 29.65 4.15 32.87
C PRO A 150 30.19 5.26 31.95
N GLY A 151 29.44 6.37 31.85
CA GLY A 151 29.89 7.59 31.19
C GLY A 151 30.12 8.69 32.23
N SER A 152 31.20 9.46 32.08
CA SER A 152 31.39 10.70 32.83
C SER A 152 30.98 11.91 31.98
N LYS A 153 30.41 12.93 32.63
CA LYS A 153 30.17 14.25 32.05
C LYS A 153 30.79 15.27 32.98
N GLU A 154 31.67 16.12 32.47
CA GLU A 154 32.16 17.28 33.22
C GLU A 154 31.16 18.41 33.09
N ILE A 155 30.76 18.98 34.24
CA ILE A 155 29.90 20.16 34.31
C ILE A 155 30.75 21.30 34.84
N PHE A 156 30.95 22.32 34.01
CA PHE A 156 31.59 23.57 34.41
C PHE A 156 30.54 24.52 34.96
N VAL A 157 30.67 24.90 36.23
CA VAL A 157 29.83 25.92 36.88
C VAL A 157 30.64 27.20 37.00
N TYR A 158 30.19 28.25 36.31
CA TYR A 158 30.76 29.59 36.45
C TYR A 158 29.83 30.43 37.34
N ASN A 159 30.29 30.78 38.53
CA ASN A 159 29.64 31.80 39.35
C ASN A 159 30.28 33.16 39.04
N TYR A 160 29.44 34.13 38.70
CA TYR A 160 29.83 35.53 38.64
C TYR A 160 29.39 36.20 39.95
N ALA A 161 30.32 36.90 40.59
CA ALA A 161 30.09 37.72 41.78
C ALA A 161 29.50 39.09 41.40
#